data_AF-A0A963N9Y7-F1
#
_entry.id   AF-A0A963N9Y7-F1
#
_cell.length_a   1.000
_cell.length_b   1.000
_cell.length_c   1.000
_cell.angle_alpha   90.00
_cell.angle_beta   90.00
_cell.angle_gamma   90.00
#
_symmetry.space_group_name_H-M   'P 1'
#
loop_
_entity.id
_entity.type
_entity.pdbx_description
1 polymer ?
#
loop_
_entity_poly.entity_id
_entity_poly.type
_entity_poly.pdbx_seq_one_letter_code
_entity_poly.pdbx_strand_id
1 'polypeptide(L)'
;GSLILDGHSGYMATITGLTSGGVPQAIPLAGLLNIERRHGQDEFVIEKALVRMDSPAMQFFASRRDEWAASDLFTSPGPRQFWGPTTHQQPISVALNSGSNSLMFKIG
;
A
#
# COMPACT_ATOMS: atom_id res chain seq x y z
N GLY A 1 -0.83 -6.79 -23.12
CA GLY A 1 -0.78 -5.58 -22.26
C GLY A 1 0.23 -4.62 -22.84
N SER A 2 0.04 -3.30 -22.67
CA SER A 2 0.79 -2.26 -23.40
C SER A 2 2.30 -2.42 -23.33
N LEU A 3 2.87 -2.76 -22.18
CA LEU A 3 4.33 -2.97 -22.05
C LEU A 3 4.90 -4.02 -23.01
N ILE A 4 4.19 -5.14 -23.20
CA ILE A 4 4.64 -6.21 -24.10
C ILE A 4 4.49 -5.77 -25.56
N LEU A 5 3.40 -5.07 -25.88
CA LEU A 5 3.15 -4.55 -27.24
C LEU A 5 4.21 -3.53 -27.66
N ASP A 6 4.70 -2.73 -26.69
CA ASP A 6 5.75 -1.74 -26.89
C ASP A 6 7.18 -2.33 -26.74
N GLY A 7 7.31 -3.64 -26.58
CA GLY A 7 8.62 -4.33 -26.52
C GLY A 7 9.40 -4.14 -25.21
N HIS A 8 8.75 -3.71 -24.13
CA HIS A 8 9.39 -3.53 -22.82
C HIS A 8 9.45 -4.83 -22.01
N SER A 9 10.63 -5.12 -21.43
CA SER A 9 10.89 -6.25 -20.53
C SER A 9 11.66 -5.80 -19.29
N GLY A 10 11.50 -6.52 -18.18
CA GLY A 10 12.13 -6.16 -16.89
C GLY A 10 11.44 -5.01 -16.14
N TYR A 11 10.17 -4.74 -16.45
CA TYR A 11 9.34 -3.72 -15.78
C TYR A 11 8.24 -4.35 -14.93
N MET A 12 7.93 -3.70 -13.81
CA MET A 12 6.71 -3.93 -13.05
C MET A 12 5.61 -3.01 -13.59
N ALA A 13 4.47 -3.59 -13.99
CA ALA A 13 3.27 -2.81 -14.27
C ALA A 13 2.74 -2.24 -12.95
N THR A 14 2.52 -0.93 -12.88
CA THR A 14 2.16 -0.25 -11.63
C THR A 14 1.06 0.76 -11.88
N ILE A 15 0.15 0.91 -10.91
CA ILE A 15 -0.79 2.04 -10.86
C ILE A 15 -0.43 2.88 -9.64
N THR A 16 -0.25 4.18 -9.85
CA THR A 16 0.05 5.16 -8.79
C THR A 16 -1.11 6.15 -8.65
N GLY A 17 -1.05 7.11 -7.72
CA GLY A 17 -2.10 8.14 -7.63
C GLY A 17 -3.50 7.55 -7.37
N LEU A 18 -3.56 6.50 -6.54
CA LEU A 18 -4.78 5.76 -6.24
C LEU A 18 -5.88 6.65 -5.65
N THR A 19 -5.54 7.75 -4.98
CA THR A 19 -6.51 8.69 -4.43
C THR A 19 -7.10 9.67 -5.46
N SER A 20 -6.56 9.69 -6.69
CA SER A 20 -6.91 10.64 -7.76
C SER A 20 -7.23 9.95 -9.09
N GLY A 21 -7.81 8.75 -9.07
CA GLY A 21 -8.25 8.05 -10.28
C GLY A 21 -7.29 7.01 -10.83
N GLY A 22 -6.06 6.93 -10.30
CA GLY A 22 -5.07 5.94 -10.73
C GLY A 22 -4.34 6.33 -12.02
N VAL A 23 -3.02 6.33 -11.99
CA VAL A 23 -2.14 6.63 -13.13
C VAL A 23 -1.30 5.39 -13.46
N PRO A 24 -1.48 4.78 -14.65
CA PRO A 24 -0.64 3.69 -15.12
C PRO A 24 0.81 4.13 -15.28
N GLN A 25 1.73 3.31 -14.79
CA GLN A 25 3.17 3.50 -14.85
C GLN A 25 3.89 2.16 -15.08
N ALA A 26 5.16 2.26 -15.44
CA ALA A 26 6.06 1.14 -15.57
C ALA A 26 7.33 1.43 -14.76
N ILE A 27 7.61 0.61 -13.76
CA ILE A 27 8.78 0.79 -12.89
C ILE A 27 9.85 -0.25 -13.29
N PRO A 28 11.08 0.15 -13.65
CA PRO A 28 12.16 -0.80 -13.91
C PRO A 28 12.45 -1.64 -12.66
N LEU A 29 12.45 -2.98 -12.79
CA LEU A 29 12.69 -3.88 -11.65
C LEU A 29 14.09 -3.69 -11.05
N ALA A 30 15.07 -3.36 -11.88
CA ALA A 30 16.44 -3.12 -11.43
C ALA A 30 16.54 -1.98 -10.40
N GLY A 31 15.66 -0.98 -10.47
CA GLY A 31 15.60 0.11 -9.50
C GLY A 31 15.08 -0.29 -8.12
N LEU A 32 14.53 -1.50 -7.98
CA LEU A 32 13.99 -2.03 -6.72
C LEU A 32 14.91 -3.10 -6.08
N LEU A 33 16.01 -3.45 -6.74
CA LEU A 33 16.93 -4.47 -6.26
C LEU A 33 17.93 -3.90 -5.27
N ASN A 34 18.20 -4.68 -4.23
CA ASN A 34 19.29 -4.52 -3.28
C ASN A 34 20.15 -5.81 -3.25
N ILE A 35 21.37 -5.73 -2.73
CA ILE A 35 22.22 -6.89 -2.50
C ILE A 35 22.06 -7.35 -1.05
N GLU A 36 21.66 -8.59 -0.84
CA GLU A 36 21.58 -9.24 0.47
C GLU A 36 22.48 -10.47 0.53
N ARG A 37 23.10 -10.72 1.69
CA ARG A 37 23.88 -11.94 1.93
C ARG A 37 22.97 -13.08 2.39
N ARG A 38 22.79 -14.10 1.56
CA ARG A 38 21.96 -15.29 1.84
C ARG A 38 22.75 -16.55 1.61
N HIS A 39 22.65 -17.51 2.52
CA HIS A 39 23.38 -18.78 2.45
C HIS A 39 24.90 -18.62 2.19
N GLY A 40 25.50 -17.53 2.67
CA GLY A 40 26.93 -17.23 2.49
C GLY A 40 27.31 -16.62 1.13
N GLN A 41 26.34 -16.28 0.27
CA GLN A 41 26.56 -15.64 -1.04
C GLN A 41 25.77 -14.33 -1.17
N ASP A 42 26.23 -13.44 -2.06
CA ASP A 42 25.53 -12.19 -2.37
C ASP A 42 24.45 -12.46 -3.41
N GLU A 43 23.21 -12.10 -3.10
CA GLU A 43 22.04 -12.27 -3.96
C GLU A 43 21.36 -10.92 -4.23
N PHE A 44 20.94 -10.68 -5.47
CA PHE A 44 20.10 -9.53 -5.83
C PHE A 44 18.65 -9.83 -5.51
N VAL A 45 18.05 -9.04 -4.63
CA VAL A 45 16.68 -9.26 -4.13
C VAL A 45 15.93 -7.95 -3.99
N ILE A 46 14.60 -8.00 -4.06
CA ILE A 46 13.76 -6.86 -3.73
C ILE A 46 13.66 -6.78 -2.21
N GLU A 47 14.04 -5.63 -1.64
CA GLU A 47 13.98 -5.40 -0.20
C GLU A 47 12.53 -5.50 0.31
N LYS A 48 12.35 -6.17 1.46
CA LYS A 48 11.03 -6.26 2.09
C LYS A 48 10.64 -4.89 2.66
N ALA A 49 9.52 -4.34 2.18
CA ALA A 49 8.93 -3.15 2.77
C ALA A 49 8.37 -3.47 4.17
N LEU A 50 9.08 -3.03 5.21
CA LEU A 50 8.67 -3.14 6.61
C LEU A 50 7.79 -1.96 7.04
N VAL A 51 7.15 -2.08 8.21
CA VAL A 51 6.42 -0.96 8.81
C VAL A 51 7.40 0.15 9.18
N ARG A 52 7.17 1.34 8.62
CA ARG A 52 7.87 2.56 9.00
C ARG A 52 7.33 3.11 10.31
N MET A 53 8.17 3.17 11.34
CA MET A 53 7.77 3.61 12.69
C MET A 53 7.37 5.10 12.74
N ASP A 54 7.87 5.89 11.80
CA ASP A 54 7.55 7.30 11.59
C ASP A 54 6.36 7.54 10.63
N SER A 55 5.74 6.48 10.10
CA SER A 55 4.62 6.63 9.15
C SER A 55 3.35 7.19 9.81
N PRO A 56 2.53 7.95 9.07
CA PRO A 56 1.24 8.44 9.57
C PRO A 56 0.34 7.32 10.13
N ALA A 57 0.29 6.16 9.47
CA ALA A 57 -0.49 5.01 9.94
C ALA A 57 0.03 4.46 11.28
N MET A 58 1.35 4.34 11.44
CA MET A 58 1.93 3.84 12.70
C MET A 58 1.76 4.86 13.83
N GLN A 59 1.91 6.15 13.56
CA GLN A 59 1.67 7.21 14.53
C GLN A 59 0.19 7.26 14.96
N PHE A 60 -0.75 7.06 14.02
CA PHE A 60 -2.18 6.96 14.33
C PHE A 60 -2.48 5.82 15.30
N PHE A 61 -1.88 4.65 15.08
CA PHE A 61 -2.00 3.51 15.99
C PHE A 61 -1.35 3.84 17.35
N ALA A 62 -0.12 4.34 17.35
CA ALA A 62 0.63 4.64 18.56
C ALA A 62 -0.09 5.65 19.46
N SER A 63 -0.77 6.64 18.89
CA SER A 63 -1.49 7.66 19.65
C SER A 63 -2.79 7.18 20.28
N ARG A 64 -3.25 5.95 19.99
CA ARG A 64 -4.54 5.39 20.43
C ARG A 64 -4.42 4.08 21.19
N ARG A 65 -3.31 3.35 21.00
CA ARG A 65 -3.12 2.00 21.55
C ARG A 65 -3.28 1.92 23.07
N ASP A 66 -2.91 2.98 23.81
CA ASP A 66 -3.01 2.99 25.27
C ASP A 66 -4.48 3.07 25.72
N GLU A 67 -5.29 3.88 25.04
CA GLU A 67 -6.74 3.99 25.27
C GLU A 67 -7.45 2.69 24.85
N TRP A 68 -7.12 2.15 23.67
CA TRP A 68 -7.67 0.88 23.19
C TRP A 68 -7.31 -0.31 24.07
N ALA A 69 -6.17 -0.27 24.76
CA ALA A 69 -5.79 -1.27 25.73
C ALA A 69 -6.54 -1.13 27.06
N ALA A 70 -6.96 0.09 27.43
CA ALA A 70 -7.61 0.39 28.70
C ALA A 70 -9.14 0.38 28.65
N SER A 71 -9.75 0.36 27.46
CA SER A 71 -11.20 0.53 27.28
C SER A 71 -11.76 -0.32 26.14
N ASP A 72 -13.04 -0.69 26.24
CA ASP A 72 -13.76 -1.50 25.24
C ASP A 72 -14.11 -0.66 23.99
N LEU A 73 -13.11 -0.41 23.13
CA LEU A 73 -13.23 0.41 21.92
C LEU A 73 -13.12 -0.44 20.65
N PHE A 74 -13.90 -1.53 20.61
CA PHE A 74 -13.87 -2.46 19.48
C PHE A 74 -14.56 -1.89 18.23
N THR A 75 -14.00 -2.21 17.07
CA THR A 75 -14.64 -2.01 15.78
C THR A 75 -15.06 -3.35 15.19
N SER A 76 -16.31 -3.48 14.78
CA SER A 76 -16.84 -4.69 14.13
C SER A 76 -17.07 -4.41 12.64
N PRO A 77 -16.03 -4.53 11.78
CA PRO A 77 -16.19 -4.30 10.35
C PRO A 77 -17.15 -5.33 9.76
N GLY A 78 -18.08 -4.86 8.94
CA GLY A 78 -19.00 -5.73 8.20
C GLY A 78 -18.31 -6.46 7.03
N PRO A 79 -19.05 -7.34 6.33
CA PRO A 79 -18.56 -7.99 5.12
C PRO A 79 -18.17 -6.98 4.04
N ARG A 80 -17.25 -7.36 3.14
CA ARG A 80 -16.94 -6.57 1.95
C ARG A 80 -18.21 -6.39 1.11
N GLN A 81 -18.52 -5.14 0.78
CA GLN A 81 -19.64 -4.79 -0.07
C GLN A 81 -19.17 -4.66 -1.52
N PHE A 82 -20.00 -5.07 -2.47
CA PHE A 82 -19.77 -4.88 -3.91
C PHE A 82 -20.72 -3.84 -4.53
N TRP A 83 -21.72 -3.40 -3.76
CA TRP A 83 -22.69 -2.37 -4.15
C TRP A 83 -22.93 -1.41 -2.98
N GLY A 84 -23.44 -0.22 -3.28
CA GLY A 84 -23.78 0.78 -2.29
C GLY A 84 -22.58 1.61 -1.78
N PRO A 85 -22.80 2.45 -0.76
CA PRO A 85 -21.88 3.54 -0.41
C PRO A 85 -20.48 3.12 0.08
N THR A 86 -20.29 1.88 0.54
CA THR A 86 -19.03 1.39 1.12
C THR A 86 -18.24 0.47 0.19
N THR A 87 -18.69 0.30 -1.06
CA THR A 87 -18.08 -0.62 -2.03
C THR A 87 -16.61 -0.29 -2.36
N HIS A 88 -16.23 0.99 -2.27
CA HIS A 88 -14.87 1.46 -2.58
C HIS A 88 -14.03 1.78 -1.33
N GLN A 89 -14.30 1.13 -0.19
CA GLN A 89 -13.52 1.39 1.02
C GLN A 89 -12.05 0.93 0.86
N GLN A 90 -11.12 1.86 0.96
CA GLN A 90 -9.68 1.59 0.95
C GLN A 90 -9.17 1.21 2.35
N PRO A 91 -8.06 0.46 2.46
CA PRO A 91 -7.44 0.18 3.74
C PRO A 91 -7.04 1.46 4.48
N ILE A 92 -7.28 1.52 5.79
CA ILE A 92 -6.98 2.70 6.60
C ILE A 92 -5.50 3.08 6.57
N SER A 93 -4.59 2.09 6.52
CA SER A 93 -3.15 2.33 6.40
C SER A 93 -2.78 3.04 5.10
N VAL A 94 -3.44 2.70 3.98
CA VAL A 94 -3.26 3.38 2.69
C VAL A 94 -3.79 4.80 2.77
N ALA A 95 -5.00 4.99 3.32
CA ALA A 95 -5.60 6.32 3.46
C ALA A 95 -4.73 7.25 4.31
N LEU A 96 -4.26 6.79 5.47
CA LEU A 96 -3.41 7.58 6.38
C LEU A 96 -2.05 7.90 5.75
N ASN A 97 -1.37 6.92 5.17
CA ASN A 97 -0.04 7.14 4.60
C ASN A 97 -0.06 7.97 3.31
N SER A 98 -1.19 7.98 2.58
CA SER A 98 -1.37 8.82 1.39
C SER A 98 -1.96 10.21 1.68
N GLY A 99 -2.29 10.52 2.94
CA GLY A 99 -2.95 11.77 3.30
C GLY A 99 -4.35 11.91 2.69
N SER A 100 -5.07 10.80 2.52
CA SER A 100 -6.38 10.80 1.88
C SER A 100 -7.43 11.49 2.77
N ASN A 101 -8.26 12.33 2.14
CA ASN A 101 -9.36 13.02 2.83
C ASN A 101 -10.57 12.11 3.14
N SER A 102 -10.57 10.87 2.64
CA SER A 102 -11.68 9.91 2.80
C SER A 102 -11.18 8.47 2.74
N LEU A 103 -11.92 7.54 3.34
CA LEU A 103 -11.69 6.11 3.15
C LEU A 103 -12.26 5.58 1.83
N MET A 104 -12.93 6.41 1.02
CA MET A 104 -13.43 6.01 -0.29
C MET A 104 -12.35 6.19 -1.35
N PHE A 105 -11.97 5.09 -1.98
CA PHE A 105 -11.16 5.08 -3.20
C PHE A 105 -11.94 5.75 -4.33
N LYS A 106 -11.25 6.64 -5.07
CA LYS A 106 -11.82 7.29 -6.25
C LYS A 106 -11.30 6.58 -7.49
N ILE A 107 -12.19 5.79 -8.09
CA ILE A 107 -12.04 5.36 -9.48
C ILE A 107 -12.45 6.56 -10.32
N GLY A 108 -11.65 6.90 -11.33
CA GLY A 108 -11.80 8.10 -12.17
C GLY A 108 -13.23 8.49 -12.49
#